data_AF-A0A945CR52-F1
#
_entry.id   AF-A0A945CR52-F1
#
_cell.length_a   1.000
_cell.length_b   1.000
_cell.length_c   1.000
_cell.angle_alpha   90.00
_cell.angle_beta   90.00
_cell.angle_gamma   90.00
#
_symmetry.space_group_name_H-M   'P 1'
#
loop_
_entity.id
_entity.type
_entity.pdbx_description
1 polymer ?
#
loop_
_entity_poly.entity_id
_entity_poly.type
_entity_poly.pdbx_seq_one_letter_code
_entity_poly.pdbx_strand_id
1 'polypeptide(L)'
;MKSQLLLSLLLLATPLAAEDSIRETGDFFVDPPTLESLGFRWYLYGDDDGDATGELTFRQTGEEIWRQALPMRRVNREVVNWDYHPYACENLLAGSVLYLEPDTEYEVRCRLADPDGGEADTTVVVRTRAAPEYPAPQRTLHVDQPGHKEARKPKPRIYTSLNQAFSHLQPGDELLIHAGVHFTKGDSLTVDRSGTADAPIVIRAAGDGKSFVDGNGGRAIFDIRNTDHLFFENLIVRNGNIAFRADGASHLTVRRCTIVDVRTGLYSYSEHSTNWYIADNVITGRNAEWYPRESDPPS
;
A
#
# COMPACT_ATOMS: atom_id res chain seq x y z
N MET A 1 -6.06 -26.55 -79.23
CA MET A 1 -6.60 -25.34 -78.56
C MET A 1 -6.93 -25.65 -77.11
N LYS A 2 -6.01 -25.36 -76.18
CA LYS A 2 -6.34 -25.09 -74.76
C LYS A 2 -5.28 -24.10 -74.27
N SER A 3 -5.66 -22.83 -74.19
CA SER A 3 -4.89 -21.77 -73.56
C SER A 3 -5.17 -21.85 -72.05
N GLN A 4 -4.14 -22.08 -71.24
CA GLN A 4 -4.23 -21.88 -69.80
C GLN A 4 -3.57 -20.54 -69.47
N LEU A 5 -4.41 -19.57 -69.16
CA LEU A 5 -4.03 -18.26 -68.63
C LEU A 5 -3.53 -18.49 -67.19
N LEU A 6 -2.23 -18.32 -66.95
CA LEU A 6 -1.66 -18.31 -65.61
C LEU A 6 -1.96 -16.92 -65.00
N LEU A 7 -2.88 -16.85 -64.05
CA LEU A 7 -3.18 -15.64 -63.28
C LEU A 7 -2.19 -15.58 -62.10
N SER A 8 -1.15 -14.76 -62.25
CA SER A 8 -0.17 -14.50 -61.19
C SER A 8 -0.82 -13.63 -60.10
N LEU A 9 -1.13 -14.23 -58.95
CA LEU A 9 -1.59 -13.50 -57.78
C LEU A 9 -0.39 -12.79 -57.13
N LEU A 10 -0.23 -11.48 -57.35
CA LEU A 10 0.74 -10.66 -56.63
C LEU A 10 0.27 -10.54 -55.17
N LEU A 11 0.93 -11.22 -54.22
CA LEU A 11 0.82 -10.89 -52.81
C LEU A 11 1.53 -9.55 -52.59
N LEU A 12 0.76 -8.48 -52.40
CA LEU A 12 1.26 -7.24 -51.82
C LEU A 12 1.59 -7.51 -50.34
N ALA A 13 2.86 -7.73 -50.04
CA ALA A 13 3.35 -7.65 -48.67
C ALA A 13 3.35 -6.17 -48.28
N THR A 14 2.43 -5.76 -47.41
CA THR A 14 2.52 -4.47 -46.72
C THR A 14 3.70 -4.56 -45.75
N PRO A 15 4.77 -3.75 -45.90
CA PRO A 15 5.78 -3.67 -44.86
C PRO A 15 5.12 -3.14 -43.58
N LEU A 16 5.36 -3.80 -42.45
CA LEU A 16 5.19 -3.16 -41.14
C LEU A 16 6.25 -2.05 -41.10
N ALA A 17 5.83 -0.80 -41.23
CA ALA A 17 6.69 0.32 -40.87
C ALA A 17 6.71 0.41 -39.33
N ALA A 18 7.89 0.60 -38.74
CA ALA A 18 7.98 1.03 -37.36
C ALA A 18 7.27 2.38 -37.22
N GLU A 19 6.47 2.53 -36.17
CA GLU A 19 5.76 3.78 -35.90
C GLU A 19 6.56 4.58 -34.86
N ASP A 20 7.59 5.29 -35.35
CA ASP A 20 8.54 6.00 -34.49
C ASP A 20 7.88 7.21 -33.79
N SER A 21 6.88 7.86 -34.39
CA SER A 21 6.11 8.94 -33.75
C SER A 21 5.02 8.44 -32.78
N ILE A 22 4.64 9.24 -31.79
CA ILE A 22 3.39 9.06 -31.03
C ILE A 22 2.18 9.33 -31.94
N ARG A 23 1.41 8.28 -32.21
CA ARG A 23 0.15 8.36 -32.96
C ARG A 23 -1.00 8.88 -32.11
N GLU A 24 -1.07 8.44 -30.86
CA GLU A 24 -2.16 8.77 -29.94
C GLU A 24 -1.67 8.69 -28.49
N THR A 25 -2.08 9.66 -27.67
CA THR A 25 -1.92 9.55 -26.22
C THR A 25 -3.08 8.75 -25.62
N GLY A 26 -2.75 7.76 -24.82
CA GLY A 26 -3.71 7.03 -24.00
C GLY A 26 -4.04 7.75 -22.69
N ASP A 27 -4.68 7.02 -21.80
CA ASP A 27 -5.16 7.54 -20.52
C ASP A 27 -4.01 8.03 -19.62
N PHE A 28 -4.26 9.15 -18.93
CA PHE A 28 -3.42 9.68 -17.86
C PHE A 28 -4.01 9.29 -16.51
N PHE A 29 -3.31 8.41 -15.79
CA PHE A 29 -3.70 7.93 -14.47
C PHE A 29 -2.96 8.66 -13.36
N VAL A 30 -3.71 9.00 -12.32
CA VAL A 30 -3.19 9.41 -11.02
C VAL A 30 -3.25 8.20 -10.10
N ASP A 31 -2.10 7.73 -9.62
CA ASP A 31 -2.04 6.63 -8.67
C ASP A 31 -2.50 7.10 -7.28
N PRO A 32 -2.99 6.19 -6.41
CA PRO A 32 -3.39 6.55 -5.05
C PRO A 32 -2.27 7.32 -4.33
N PRO A 33 -2.57 8.50 -3.74
CA PRO A 33 -1.55 9.34 -3.14
C PRO A 33 -0.91 8.69 -1.91
N THR A 34 0.32 9.07 -1.59
CA THR A 34 0.94 8.79 -0.28
C THR A 34 0.90 10.05 0.59
N LEU A 35 1.54 10.04 1.76
CA LEU A 35 1.67 11.26 2.58
C LEU A 35 2.47 12.35 1.87
N GLU A 36 3.50 11.98 1.11
CA GLU A 36 4.50 12.94 0.64
C GLU A 36 4.83 12.73 -0.85
N SER A 37 4.00 11.96 -1.56
CA SER A 37 4.24 11.66 -2.97
C SER A 37 2.95 11.48 -3.76
N LEU A 38 3.02 11.89 -5.02
CA LEU A 38 1.97 11.74 -6.02
C LEU A 38 2.54 10.97 -7.21
N GLY A 39 1.89 9.89 -7.62
CA GLY A 39 2.31 9.03 -8.72
C GLY A 39 1.43 9.19 -9.96
N PHE A 40 2.03 9.08 -11.14
CA PHE A 40 1.37 9.28 -12.42
C PHE A 40 1.82 8.25 -13.45
N ARG A 41 0.88 7.81 -14.30
CA ARG A 41 1.16 6.95 -15.47
C ARG A 41 0.45 7.52 -16.68
N TRP A 42 1.16 7.67 -17.79
CA TRP A 42 0.60 8.16 -19.05
C TRP A 42 0.84 7.16 -20.17
N TYR A 43 -0.22 6.50 -20.61
CA TYR A 43 -0.17 5.54 -21.71
C TYR A 43 -0.01 6.26 -23.05
N LEU A 44 0.66 5.61 -24.00
CA LEU A 44 0.86 6.14 -25.35
C LEU A 44 0.89 5.01 -26.40
N TYR A 45 0.49 5.32 -27.62
CA TYR A 45 0.47 4.41 -28.76
C TYR A 45 1.38 4.95 -29.89
N GLY A 46 2.21 4.08 -30.47
CA GLY A 46 3.35 4.47 -31.31
C GLY A 46 4.66 4.47 -30.49
N ASP A 47 5.62 5.30 -30.88
CA ASP A 47 6.94 5.43 -30.24
C ASP A 47 7.61 4.04 -30.09
N ASP A 48 7.86 3.42 -31.24
CA ASP A 48 8.43 2.08 -31.33
C ASP A 48 9.94 2.05 -31.05
N ASP A 49 10.65 3.16 -31.30
CA ASP A 49 12.06 3.33 -30.92
C ASP A 49 12.24 3.75 -29.45
N GLY A 50 11.17 4.26 -28.82
CA GLY A 50 11.01 4.34 -27.37
C GLY A 50 11.70 5.54 -26.75
N ASP A 51 11.78 6.64 -27.47
CA ASP A 51 12.49 7.85 -27.07
C ASP A 51 11.56 8.98 -26.58
N ALA A 52 10.23 8.75 -26.57
CA ALA A 52 9.29 9.67 -25.97
C ALA A 52 9.62 10.02 -24.50
N THR A 53 9.41 11.28 -24.15
CA THR A 53 9.75 11.86 -22.84
C THR A 53 8.53 12.43 -22.13
N GLY A 54 8.61 12.49 -20.80
CA GLY A 54 7.59 13.10 -19.94
C GLY A 54 8.21 14.06 -18.94
N GLU A 55 7.72 15.29 -18.90
CA GLU A 55 8.09 16.32 -17.94
C GLU A 55 6.96 16.54 -16.94
N LEU A 56 7.33 16.67 -15.66
CA LEU A 56 6.40 17.00 -14.58
C LEU A 56 6.79 18.34 -13.95
N THR A 57 5.81 19.23 -13.83
CA THR A 57 5.90 20.45 -13.04
C THR A 57 4.73 20.51 -12.07
N PHE A 58 4.94 21.11 -10.91
CA PHE A 58 3.92 21.16 -9.87
C PHE A 58 4.00 22.42 -9.05
N ARG A 59 2.89 22.77 -8.40
CA ARG A 59 2.81 23.84 -7.40
C ARG A 59 1.73 23.50 -6.40
N GLN A 60 1.83 24.03 -5.19
CA GLN A 60 0.70 23.94 -4.26
C GLN A 60 -0.45 24.80 -4.82
N THR A 61 -1.70 24.35 -4.68
CA THR A 61 -2.86 25.08 -5.21
C THR A 61 -2.87 26.51 -4.66
N GLY A 62 -2.98 27.49 -5.56
CA GLY A 62 -2.96 28.92 -5.23
C GLY A 62 -1.57 29.56 -5.20
N GLU A 63 -0.48 28.80 -5.29
CA GLU A 63 0.85 29.37 -5.54
C GLU A 63 0.99 29.80 -7.00
N GLU A 64 1.84 30.80 -7.28
CA GLU A 64 2.12 31.23 -8.66
C GLU A 64 3.30 30.47 -9.29
N ILE A 65 4.26 30.04 -8.46
CA ILE A 65 5.54 29.50 -8.92
C ILE A 65 5.42 28.00 -9.14
N TRP A 66 5.66 27.57 -10.38
CA TRP A 66 5.80 26.16 -10.74
C TRP A 66 7.20 25.66 -10.41
N ARG A 67 7.27 24.49 -9.78
CA ARG A 67 8.50 23.75 -9.46
C ARG A 67 8.64 22.57 -10.41
N GLN A 68 9.88 22.28 -10.81
CA GLN A 68 10.20 21.12 -11.63
C GLN A 68 10.27 19.86 -10.74
N ALA A 69 9.62 18.77 -11.17
CA ALA A 69 9.79 17.45 -10.59
C ALA A 69 10.76 16.61 -11.45
N LEU A 70 11.06 15.38 -11.00
CA LEU A 70 11.83 14.45 -11.82
C LEU A 70 11.10 14.13 -13.13
N PRO A 71 11.82 13.95 -14.24
CA PRO A 71 11.21 13.51 -15.49
C PRO A 71 10.57 12.12 -15.30
N MET A 72 9.52 11.86 -16.06
CA MET A 72 8.90 10.54 -16.09
C MET A 72 9.84 9.52 -16.73
N ARG A 73 9.80 8.30 -16.22
CA ARG A 73 10.52 7.16 -16.75
C ARG A 73 9.74 6.52 -17.89
N ARG A 74 10.39 6.34 -19.03
CA ARG A 74 9.91 5.51 -20.13
C ARG A 74 9.81 4.04 -19.72
N VAL A 75 8.65 3.44 -19.95
CA VAL A 75 8.37 2.00 -19.81
C VAL A 75 7.94 1.51 -21.19
N ASN A 76 8.86 0.85 -21.91
CA ASN A 76 8.73 0.50 -23.31
C ASN A 76 8.59 -1.01 -23.51
N ARG A 77 7.43 -1.57 -23.14
CA ARG A 77 7.05 -2.95 -23.50
C ARG A 77 8.04 -4.02 -23.03
N GLU A 78 8.89 -3.72 -22.04
CA GLU A 78 9.92 -4.64 -21.59
C GLU A 78 9.29 -5.87 -20.94
N VAL A 79 9.83 -7.05 -21.21
CA VAL A 79 9.37 -8.28 -20.56
C VAL A 79 10.18 -8.50 -19.29
N VAL A 80 9.49 -8.52 -18.15
CA VAL A 80 10.07 -8.85 -16.85
C VAL A 80 9.77 -10.29 -16.46
N ASN A 81 10.58 -10.83 -15.54
CA ASN A 81 10.39 -12.16 -14.94
C ASN A 81 10.34 -13.32 -15.96
N TRP A 82 11.25 -13.29 -16.93
CA TRP A 82 11.37 -14.27 -18.02
C TRP A 82 11.34 -15.74 -17.57
N ASP A 83 11.99 -16.08 -16.47
CA ASP A 83 12.20 -17.48 -16.08
C ASP A 83 10.99 -18.12 -15.38
N TYR A 84 10.12 -17.32 -14.76
CA TYR A 84 9.01 -17.85 -13.95
C TYR A 84 7.65 -17.54 -14.56
N HIS A 85 7.36 -16.25 -14.78
CA HIS A 85 6.09 -15.78 -15.33
C HIS A 85 6.38 -14.51 -16.13
N PRO A 86 6.72 -14.64 -17.43
CA PRO A 86 6.98 -13.50 -18.29
C PRO A 86 5.80 -12.54 -18.27
N TYR A 87 6.07 -11.27 -17.98
CA TYR A 87 5.10 -10.19 -18.04
C TYR A 87 5.65 -9.10 -18.93
N ALA A 88 4.97 -8.82 -20.04
CA ALA A 88 5.26 -7.67 -20.87
C ALA A 88 4.67 -6.43 -20.19
N CYS A 89 5.52 -5.47 -19.86
CA CYS A 89 5.08 -4.14 -19.47
C CYS A 89 4.29 -3.49 -20.60
N GLU A 90 3.51 -2.48 -20.27
CA GLU A 90 2.77 -1.68 -21.23
C GLU A 90 3.67 -0.62 -21.88
N ASN A 91 3.09 0.20 -22.77
CA ASN A 91 3.77 1.33 -23.40
C ASN A 91 3.35 2.66 -22.74
N LEU A 92 4.19 3.20 -21.86
CA LEU A 92 3.84 4.38 -21.06
C LEU A 92 5.03 5.18 -20.53
N LEU A 93 4.71 6.33 -19.95
CA LEU A 93 5.58 7.12 -19.07
C LEU A 93 5.08 6.99 -17.63
N ALA A 94 5.98 6.74 -16.67
CA ALA A 94 5.66 6.66 -15.24
C ALA A 94 6.47 7.68 -14.45
N GLY A 95 5.82 8.49 -13.61
CA GLY A 95 6.48 9.59 -12.90
C GLY A 95 5.96 9.78 -11.49
N SER A 96 6.70 10.54 -10.70
CA SER A 96 6.26 10.93 -9.36
C SER A 96 6.73 12.33 -8.99
N VAL A 97 5.91 13.02 -8.20
CA VAL A 97 6.32 14.21 -7.46
C VAL A 97 6.56 13.77 -6.02
N LEU A 98 7.73 14.08 -5.48
CA LEU A 98 8.22 13.58 -4.19
C LEU A 98 8.42 14.75 -3.21
N TYR A 99 8.55 14.42 -1.91
CA TYR A 99 8.85 15.37 -0.83
C TYR A 99 7.81 16.50 -0.72
N LEU A 100 6.53 16.13 -0.87
CA LEU A 100 5.40 17.03 -0.72
C LEU A 100 4.93 17.10 0.73
N GLU A 101 4.22 18.16 1.08
CA GLU A 101 3.56 18.28 2.38
C GLU A 101 2.36 17.33 2.45
N PRO A 102 2.13 16.63 3.58
CA PRO A 102 0.91 15.87 3.80
C PRO A 102 -0.36 16.72 3.78
N ASP A 103 -1.49 16.10 3.48
CA ASP A 103 -2.82 16.73 3.40
C ASP A 103 -2.86 18.04 2.59
N THR A 104 -2.06 18.10 1.52
CA THR A 104 -1.86 19.33 0.76
C THR A 104 -2.25 19.11 -0.69
N GLU A 105 -3.00 20.07 -1.23
CA GLU A 105 -3.48 20.05 -2.61
C GLU A 105 -2.45 20.70 -3.55
N TYR A 106 -2.18 20.03 -4.66
CA TYR A 106 -1.23 20.43 -5.67
C TYR A 106 -1.88 20.43 -7.05
N GLU A 107 -1.50 21.41 -7.87
CA GLU A 107 -1.66 21.36 -9.31
C GLU A 107 -0.41 20.70 -9.89
N VAL A 108 -0.59 19.65 -10.68
CA VAL A 108 0.50 18.94 -11.36
C VAL A 108 0.24 18.96 -12.85
N ARG A 109 1.19 19.52 -13.59
CA ARG A 109 1.20 19.58 -15.04
C ARG A 109 2.17 18.55 -15.59
N CYS A 110 1.70 17.75 -16.52
CA CYS A 110 2.49 16.78 -17.26
C CYS A 110 2.53 17.14 -18.74
N ARG A 111 3.73 17.16 -19.32
CA ARG A 111 3.94 17.33 -20.75
C ARG A 111 4.64 16.10 -21.31
N LEU A 112 4.10 15.55 -22.38
CA LEU A 112 4.67 14.44 -23.13
C LEU A 112 5.13 14.97 -24.50
N ALA A 113 6.29 14.49 -24.97
CA ALA A 113 6.84 14.85 -26.26
C ALA A 113 7.72 13.73 -26.84
N ASP A 114 7.69 13.59 -28.15
CA ASP A 114 8.46 12.64 -28.94
C ASP A 114 9.20 13.39 -30.07
N PRO A 115 10.52 13.17 -30.24
CA PRO A 115 11.33 13.78 -31.31
C PRO A 115 10.89 13.50 -32.75
N ASP A 116 10.32 12.32 -33.03
CA ASP A 116 9.80 11.90 -34.33
C ASP A 116 8.36 12.36 -34.57
N GLY A 117 7.65 12.71 -33.49
CA GLY A 117 6.49 13.56 -33.53
C GLY A 117 5.40 13.14 -32.55
N GLY A 118 4.62 14.13 -32.13
CA GLY A 118 3.55 13.96 -31.16
C GLY A 118 3.90 14.63 -29.84
N GLU A 119 2.93 15.39 -29.32
CA GLU A 119 3.03 16.06 -28.04
C GLU A 119 1.67 16.12 -27.39
N ALA A 120 1.65 16.14 -26.06
CA ALA A 120 0.45 16.35 -25.28
C ALA A 120 0.76 17.03 -23.95
N ASP A 121 -0.28 17.61 -23.37
CA ASP A 121 -0.24 18.37 -22.15
C ASP A 121 -1.50 18.07 -21.34
N THR A 122 -1.34 17.88 -20.03
CA THR A 122 -2.46 17.72 -19.10
C THR A 122 -2.11 18.33 -17.75
N THR A 123 -3.12 18.82 -17.05
CA THR A 123 -2.99 19.33 -15.68
C THR A 123 -4.06 18.71 -14.79
N VAL A 124 -3.65 18.21 -13.64
CA VAL A 124 -4.54 17.61 -12.65
C VAL A 124 -4.41 18.32 -11.31
N VAL A 125 -5.50 18.38 -10.56
CA VAL A 125 -5.50 18.80 -9.15
C VAL A 125 -5.59 17.55 -8.30
N VAL A 126 -4.63 17.35 -7.41
CA VAL A 126 -4.50 16.14 -6.61
C VAL A 126 -3.97 16.48 -5.22
N ARG A 127 -4.38 15.71 -4.22
CA ARG A 127 -4.03 15.94 -2.81
C ARG A 127 -3.21 14.79 -2.25
N THR A 128 -2.13 15.10 -1.53
CA THR A 128 -1.41 14.12 -0.72
C THR A 128 -2.28 13.63 0.44
N ARG A 129 -2.07 12.41 0.93
CA ARG A 129 -2.88 11.90 2.05
C ARG A 129 -2.55 12.63 3.35
N ALA A 130 -3.57 12.84 4.17
CA ALA A 130 -3.38 13.11 5.58
C ALA A 130 -2.88 11.87 6.31
N ALA A 131 -2.07 12.06 7.36
CA ALA A 131 -1.80 10.99 8.31
C ALA A 131 -3.12 10.57 8.97
N PRO A 132 -3.42 9.26 9.10
CA PRO A 132 -4.66 8.83 9.73
C PRO A 132 -4.78 9.30 11.17
N GLU A 133 -5.89 9.97 11.44
CA GLU A 133 -6.33 10.35 12.77
C GLU A 133 -7.70 9.71 13.06
N TYR A 134 -8.10 9.72 14.32
CA TYR A 134 -9.39 9.22 14.76
C TYR A 134 -10.03 10.15 15.79
N PRO A 135 -11.36 10.26 15.81
CA PRO A 135 -12.07 11.02 16.83
C PRO A 135 -11.95 10.35 18.21
N ALA A 136 -12.36 11.05 19.25
CA ALA A 136 -12.42 10.48 20.59
C ALA A 136 -13.30 9.21 20.60
N PRO A 137 -12.89 8.14 21.32
CA PRO A 137 -13.64 6.90 21.32
C PRO A 137 -14.99 7.06 22.00
N GLN A 138 -15.99 6.34 21.51
CA GLN A 138 -17.33 6.30 22.11
C GLN A 138 -17.35 5.45 23.37
N ARG A 139 -16.50 4.41 23.41
CA ARG A 139 -16.35 3.51 24.55
C ARG A 139 -14.90 3.05 24.67
N THR A 140 -14.36 3.13 25.89
CA THR A 140 -13.05 2.59 26.21
C THR A 140 -13.19 1.26 26.96
N LEU A 141 -12.52 0.24 26.46
CA LEU A 141 -12.42 -1.11 26.98
C LEU A 141 -10.99 -1.36 27.45
N HIS A 142 -10.83 -2.25 28.43
CA HIS A 142 -9.53 -2.51 29.04
C HIS A 142 -9.22 -4.01 29.03
N VAL A 143 -7.99 -4.38 28.68
CA VAL A 143 -7.45 -5.73 28.91
C VAL A 143 -6.31 -5.61 29.91
N ASP A 144 -6.44 -6.33 31.02
CA ASP A 144 -5.48 -6.29 32.12
C ASP A 144 -5.28 -7.67 32.75
N GLN A 145 -4.16 -7.85 33.43
CA GLN A 145 -3.85 -9.09 34.13
C GLN A 145 -4.67 -9.23 35.42
N PRO A 146 -5.13 -10.45 35.78
CA PRO A 146 -5.80 -10.69 37.05
C PRO A 146 -4.95 -10.20 38.24
N GLY A 147 -5.56 -9.40 39.12
CA GLY A 147 -4.91 -8.91 40.34
C GLY A 147 -4.15 -7.58 40.19
N HIS A 148 -4.03 -7.04 38.98
CA HIS A 148 -3.58 -5.67 38.77
C HIS A 148 -4.67 -4.71 39.30
N LYS A 149 -4.30 -3.84 40.24
CA LYS A 149 -5.24 -2.96 40.94
C LYS A 149 -5.37 -1.65 40.18
N GLU A 150 -6.38 -1.53 39.34
CA GLU A 150 -6.74 -0.21 38.82
C GLU A 150 -7.40 0.65 39.90
N ALA A 151 -6.89 1.87 40.08
CA ALA A 151 -7.46 2.87 40.99
C ALA A 151 -8.57 3.74 40.34
N ARG A 152 -9.12 3.34 39.19
CA ARG A 152 -10.01 4.18 38.37
C ARG A 152 -11.48 4.15 38.83
N LYS A 153 -12.16 5.31 38.79
CA LYS A 153 -13.60 5.49 39.04
C LYS A 153 -14.22 6.35 37.93
N PRO A 154 -15.38 5.98 37.34
CA PRO A 154 -16.10 4.71 37.52
C PRO A 154 -15.26 3.51 37.07
N LYS A 155 -15.56 2.30 37.59
CA LYS A 155 -14.80 1.09 37.22
C LYS A 155 -15.07 0.75 35.75
N PRO A 156 -14.07 0.79 34.87
CA PRO A 156 -14.27 0.42 33.49
C PRO A 156 -14.55 -1.08 33.35
N ARG A 157 -15.05 -1.51 32.20
CA ARG A 157 -15.14 -2.93 31.86
C ARG A 157 -13.72 -3.45 31.59
N ILE A 158 -13.24 -4.34 32.46
CA ILE A 158 -11.92 -4.97 32.36
C ILE A 158 -12.10 -6.42 31.91
N TYR A 159 -11.44 -6.77 30.81
CA TYR A 159 -11.28 -8.13 30.34
C TYR A 159 -9.95 -8.70 30.83
N THR A 160 -9.92 -9.98 31.16
CA THR A 160 -8.69 -10.71 31.52
C THR A 160 -8.16 -11.57 30.38
N SER A 161 -8.75 -11.45 29.19
CA SER A 161 -8.39 -12.22 27.99
C SER A 161 -8.56 -11.36 26.74
N LEU A 162 -7.55 -11.37 25.87
CA LEU A 162 -7.60 -10.72 24.56
C LEU A 162 -8.80 -11.20 23.74
N ASN A 163 -8.97 -12.52 23.58
CA ASN A 163 -10.06 -13.07 22.77
C ASN A 163 -11.45 -12.60 23.24
N GLN A 164 -11.68 -12.47 24.55
CA GLN A 164 -12.96 -11.98 25.07
C GLN A 164 -13.17 -10.48 24.82
N ALA A 165 -12.10 -9.68 24.91
CA ALA A 165 -12.17 -8.26 24.59
C ALA A 165 -12.48 -8.06 23.09
N PHE A 166 -11.75 -8.78 22.24
CA PHE A 166 -11.88 -8.71 20.79
C PHE A 166 -13.26 -9.16 20.29
N SER A 167 -13.86 -10.20 20.90
CA SER A 167 -15.23 -10.63 20.56
C SER A 167 -16.32 -9.62 20.87
N HIS A 168 -16.01 -8.55 21.61
CA HIS A 168 -16.95 -7.48 21.96
C HIS A 168 -16.64 -6.14 21.31
N LEU A 169 -15.61 -6.06 20.47
CA LEU A 169 -15.29 -4.82 19.76
C LEU A 169 -16.44 -4.40 18.85
N GLN A 170 -16.71 -3.10 18.85
CA GLN A 170 -17.71 -2.41 18.05
C GLN A 170 -17.09 -1.15 17.44
N PRO A 171 -17.59 -0.65 16.30
CA PRO A 171 -17.17 0.65 15.77
C PRO A 171 -17.18 1.74 16.85
N GLY A 172 -16.10 2.52 16.94
CA GLY A 172 -15.92 3.58 17.94
C GLY A 172 -15.32 3.12 19.27
N ASP A 173 -14.99 1.84 19.41
CA ASP A 173 -14.29 1.33 20.58
C ASP A 173 -12.79 1.68 20.58
N GLU A 174 -12.27 2.04 21.75
CA GLU A 174 -10.86 1.98 22.08
C GLU A 174 -10.62 0.80 23.02
N LEU A 175 -9.68 -0.08 22.66
CA LEU A 175 -9.19 -1.16 23.51
C LEU A 175 -7.78 -0.82 24.02
N LEU A 176 -7.70 -0.53 25.31
CA LEU A 176 -6.45 -0.31 26.03
C LEU A 176 -5.91 -1.63 26.58
N ILE A 177 -4.72 -2.01 26.13
CA ILE A 177 -4.01 -3.19 26.63
C ILE A 177 -2.97 -2.71 27.64
N HIS A 178 -3.16 -3.10 28.90
CA HIS A 178 -2.32 -2.68 30.01
C HIS A 178 -0.96 -3.37 30.02
N ALA A 179 -0.02 -2.80 30.77
CA ALA A 179 1.29 -3.39 30.99
C ALA A 179 1.21 -4.86 31.41
N GLY A 180 2.10 -5.67 30.86
CA GLY A 180 2.13 -7.12 31.09
C GLY A 180 2.12 -7.92 29.80
N VAL A 181 2.09 -9.24 29.96
CA VAL A 181 2.04 -10.19 28.85
C VAL A 181 0.62 -10.73 28.72
N HIS A 182 0.04 -10.58 27.53
CA HIS A 182 -1.31 -11.01 27.19
C HIS A 182 -1.23 -12.02 26.06
N PHE A 183 -1.60 -13.27 26.36
CA PHE A 183 -1.52 -14.35 25.38
C PHE A 183 -2.79 -14.44 24.55
N THR A 184 -2.63 -14.62 23.24
CA THR A 184 -3.73 -15.07 22.38
C THR A 184 -4.10 -16.51 22.71
N LYS A 185 -5.40 -16.84 22.68
CA LYS A 185 -5.88 -18.23 22.76
C LYS A 185 -6.15 -18.75 21.35
N GLY A 186 -5.64 -19.95 21.07
CA GLY A 186 -5.75 -20.61 19.76
C GLY A 186 -4.72 -20.12 18.74
N ASP A 187 -4.91 -20.51 17.49
CA ASP A 187 -3.97 -20.21 16.41
C ASP A 187 -3.99 -18.74 15.97
N SER A 188 -5.06 -18.00 16.27
CA SER A 188 -5.17 -16.58 15.93
C SER A 188 -6.14 -15.79 16.81
N LEU A 189 -5.87 -14.48 16.98
CA LEU A 189 -6.85 -13.53 17.49
C LEU A 189 -7.64 -12.96 16.31
N THR A 190 -8.80 -13.54 16.04
CA THR A 190 -9.68 -13.08 14.95
C THR A 190 -10.40 -11.79 15.33
N VAL A 191 -10.34 -10.82 14.43
CA VAL A 191 -11.13 -9.60 14.47
C VAL A 191 -12.03 -9.63 13.23
N ASP A 192 -13.32 -9.83 13.45
CA ASP A 192 -14.34 -9.95 12.39
C ASP A 192 -15.29 -8.73 12.40
N ARG A 193 -14.77 -7.58 12.83
CA ARG A 193 -15.50 -6.32 12.98
C ARG A 193 -14.69 -5.21 12.36
N SER A 194 -15.33 -4.43 11.50
CA SER A 194 -14.80 -3.17 10.98
C SER A 194 -15.18 -2.02 11.91
N GLY A 195 -14.34 -0.99 11.96
CA GLY A 195 -14.76 0.35 12.32
C GLY A 195 -15.41 1.07 11.14
N THR A 196 -15.56 2.38 11.27
CA THR A 196 -15.93 3.30 10.18
C THR A 196 -15.01 4.52 10.21
N ALA A 197 -15.07 5.38 9.21
CA ALA A 197 -14.30 6.63 9.20
C ALA A 197 -14.57 7.49 10.45
N ASP A 198 -15.83 7.62 10.86
CA ASP A 198 -16.24 8.44 12.02
C ASP A 198 -16.19 7.68 13.36
N ALA A 199 -16.07 6.36 13.31
CA ALA A 199 -16.03 5.50 14.49
C ALA A 199 -15.10 4.30 14.23
N PRO A 200 -13.77 4.53 14.13
CA PRO A 200 -12.80 3.45 13.93
C PRO A 200 -12.71 2.58 15.19
N ILE A 201 -12.09 1.40 15.06
CA ILE A 201 -11.73 0.58 16.22
C ILE A 201 -10.24 0.78 16.49
N VAL A 202 -9.91 1.25 17.68
CA VAL A 202 -8.54 1.57 18.09
C VAL A 202 -8.06 0.57 19.11
N ILE A 203 -6.98 -0.15 18.82
CA ILE A 203 -6.32 -1.07 19.75
C ILE A 203 -4.94 -0.53 20.06
N ARG A 204 -4.67 -0.22 21.33
CA ARG A 204 -3.37 0.35 21.70
C ARG A 204 -2.93 0.02 23.12
N ALA A 205 -1.64 0.22 23.39
CA ALA A 205 -1.14 0.13 24.76
C ALA A 205 -1.73 1.23 25.65
N ALA A 206 -2.03 0.89 26.91
CA ALA A 206 -2.60 1.81 27.90
C ALA A 206 -1.63 2.91 28.35
N GLY A 207 -0.32 2.74 28.11
CA GLY A 207 0.72 3.71 28.46
C GLY A 207 1.23 3.62 29.89
N ASP A 208 0.88 2.57 30.63
CA ASP A 208 1.30 2.31 32.01
C ASP A 208 2.48 1.33 32.12
N GLY A 209 3.14 1.03 31.00
CA GLY A 209 4.29 0.14 30.91
C GLY A 209 4.34 -0.61 29.58
N LYS A 210 5.18 -1.64 29.49
CA LYS A 210 5.28 -2.47 28.28
C LYS A 210 4.08 -3.43 28.20
N SER A 211 3.26 -3.26 27.16
CA SER A 211 2.13 -4.13 26.84
C SER A 211 2.52 -5.10 25.73
N PHE A 212 2.67 -6.38 26.08
CA PHE A 212 2.99 -7.46 25.14
C PHE A 212 1.72 -8.19 24.72
N VAL A 213 1.46 -8.24 23.42
CA VAL A 213 0.50 -9.15 22.79
C VAL A 213 1.30 -10.34 22.23
N ASP A 214 1.19 -11.47 22.92
CA ASP A 214 1.97 -12.68 22.66
C ASP A 214 1.11 -13.71 21.92
N GLY A 215 1.54 -14.05 20.71
CA GLY A 215 0.86 -15.01 19.84
C GLY A 215 0.86 -16.45 20.34
N ASN A 216 1.63 -16.76 21.38
CA ASN A 216 1.78 -18.10 21.93
C ASN A 216 2.14 -19.16 20.87
N GLY A 217 2.98 -18.79 19.90
CA GLY A 217 3.38 -19.65 18.78
C GLY A 217 2.31 -19.83 17.69
N GLY A 218 1.19 -19.13 17.77
CA GLY A 218 0.06 -19.23 16.83
C GLY A 218 0.41 -18.80 15.39
N ARG A 219 -0.49 -19.13 14.46
CA ARG A 219 -0.35 -18.82 13.02
C ARG A 219 -0.37 -17.32 12.73
N ALA A 220 -1.34 -16.58 13.26
CA ALA A 220 -1.46 -15.15 13.05
C ALA A 220 -1.84 -14.49 14.37
N ILE A 221 -1.06 -13.53 14.86
CA ILE A 221 -1.34 -12.89 16.15
C ILE A 221 -2.65 -12.11 16.02
N PHE A 222 -2.76 -11.24 15.02
CA PHE A 222 -4.01 -10.62 14.60
C PHE A 222 -4.44 -11.17 13.23
N ASP A 223 -5.60 -11.82 13.17
CA ASP A 223 -6.27 -12.17 11.92
C ASP A 223 -7.42 -11.17 11.69
N ILE A 224 -7.15 -10.17 10.85
CA ILE A 224 -7.98 -8.98 10.60
C ILE A 224 -8.44 -8.93 9.13
N ARG A 225 -8.60 -10.09 8.49
CA ARG A 225 -8.99 -10.17 7.09
C ARG A 225 -10.39 -9.58 6.86
N ASN A 226 -10.56 -8.90 5.72
CA ASN A 226 -11.81 -8.27 5.32
C ASN A 226 -12.40 -7.35 6.41
N THR A 227 -11.54 -6.57 7.07
CA THR A 227 -11.94 -5.55 8.05
C THR A 227 -11.50 -4.17 7.61
N ASP A 228 -12.19 -3.15 8.12
CA ASP A 228 -11.95 -1.76 7.75
C ASP A 228 -11.73 -0.88 8.98
N HIS A 229 -10.97 0.21 8.82
CA HIS A 229 -10.82 1.27 9.82
C HIS A 229 -10.35 0.76 11.20
N LEU A 230 -9.29 -0.03 11.19
CA LEU A 230 -8.62 -0.53 12.39
C LEU A 230 -7.32 0.23 12.66
N PHE A 231 -7.09 0.60 13.91
CA PHE A 231 -5.84 1.20 14.37
C PHE A 231 -5.14 0.29 15.38
N PHE A 232 -3.85 0.07 15.20
CA PHE A 232 -2.97 -0.63 16.13
C PHE A 232 -1.80 0.26 16.51
N GLU A 233 -1.68 0.60 17.79
CA GLU A 233 -0.69 1.59 18.24
C GLU A 233 0.08 1.24 19.51
N ASN A 234 1.37 1.57 19.53
CA ASN A 234 2.22 1.46 20.72
C ASN A 234 2.25 0.05 21.34
N LEU A 235 1.96 -1.00 20.57
CA LEU A 235 1.95 -2.39 21.04
C LEU A 235 3.32 -3.04 20.84
N ILE A 236 3.65 -3.97 21.74
CA ILE A 236 4.72 -4.95 21.48
C ILE A 236 4.05 -6.26 21.06
N VAL A 237 4.22 -6.67 19.81
CA VAL A 237 3.57 -7.83 19.21
C VAL A 237 4.62 -8.89 18.93
N ARG A 238 4.45 -10.12 19.46
CA ARG A 238 5.50 -11.14 19.36
C ARG A 238 5.04 -12.59 19.37
N ASN A 239 5.99 -13.49 19.07
CA ASN A 239 5.86 -14.93 19.25
C ASN A 239 4.67 -15.52 18.49
N GLY A 240 4.65 -15.27 17.18
CA GLY A 240 3.66 -15.82 16.25
C GLY A 240 4.29 -16.02 14.87
N ASN A 241 3.63 -16.72 13.96
CA ASN A 241 4.15 -16.86 12.61
C ASN A 241 3.95 -15.56 11.80
N ILE A 242 2.75 -14.99 11.83
CA ILE A 242 2.40 -13.70 11.20
C ILE A 242 1.94 -12.73 12.30
N ALA A 243 2.40 -11.48 12.34
CA ALA A 243 1.89 -10.52 13.33
C ALA A 243 0.51 -9.99 12.93
N PHE A 244 0.37 -9.48 11.71
CA PHE A 244 -0.89 -8.99 11.15
C PHE A 244 -1.20 -9.70 9.84
N ARG A 245 -2.24 -10.54 9.83
CA ARG A 245 -2.82 -11.10 8.62
C ARG A 245 -4.03 -10.26 8.22
N ALA A 246 -3.93 -9.55 7.11
CA ALA A 246 -4.85 -8.48 6.74
C ALA A 246 -5.33 -8.59 5.29
N ASP A 247 -5.45 -9.82 4.76
CA ASP A 247 -6.01 -10.06 3.43
C ASP A 247 -7.36 -9.34 3.27
N GLY A 248 -7.45 -8.41 2.30
CA GLY A 248 -8.68 -7.67 1.98
C GLY A 248 -9.06 -6.58 2.98
N ALA A 249 -8.17 -6.23 3.92
CA ALA A 249 -8.43 -5.16 4.88
C ALA A 249 -8.25 -3.78 4.23
N SER A 250 -9.07 -2.80 4.61
CA SER A 250 -8.94 -1.41 4.16
C SER A 250 -8.76 -0.42 5.31
N HIS A 251 -8.12 0.72 5.05
CA HIS A 251 -7.93 1.78 6.07
C HIS A 251 -7.28 1.27 7.38
N LEU A 252 -6.34 0.32 7.24
CA LEU A 252 -5.57 -0.24 8.35
C LEU A 252 -4.44 0.72 8.74
N THR A 253 -4.38 1.09 10.01
CA THR A 253 -3.25 1.81 10.60
C THR A 253 -2.49 0.91 11.57
N VAL A 254 -1.20 0.73 11.33
CA VAL A 254 -0.27 0.11 12.29
C VAL A 254 0.86 1.09 12.49
N ARG A 255 0.95 1.70 13.69
CA ARG A 255 1.99 2.69 13.95
C ARG A 255 2.59 2.62 15.34
N ARG A 256 3.86 2.98 15.45
CA ARG A 256 4.60 2.98 16.73
C ARG A 256 4.61 1.61 17.42
N CYS A 257 4.44 0.53 16.69
CA CYS A 257 4.46 -0.83 17.22
C CYS A 257 5.88 -1.42 17.15
N THR A 258 6.20 -2.28 18.11
CA THR A 258 7.39 -3.14 18.06
C THR A 258 6.93 -4.56 17.74
N ILE A 259 7.28 -5.05 16.55
CA ILE A 259 6.90 -6.37 16.07
C ILE A 259 8.15 -7.24 16.02
N VAL A 260 8.24 -8.24 16.89
CA VAL A 260 9.45 -9.05 17.09
C VAL A 260 9.12 -10.52 17.20
N ASP A 261 10.09 -11.40 16.93
CA ASP A 261 9.88 -12.86 17.04
C ASP A 261 8.68 -13.35 16.19
N VAL A 262 8.62 -12.87 14.95
CA VAL A 262 7.66 -13.32 13.94
C VAL A 262 8.36 -13.70 12.64
N ARG A 263 7.73 -14.53 11.80
CA ARG A 263 8.24 -14.82 10.45
C ARG A 263 7.83 -13.73 9.45
N THR A 264 6.64 -13.17 9.63
CA THR A 264 6.09 -12.11 8.77
C THR A 264 5.46 -11.02 9.64
N GLY A 265 5.83 -9.76 9.42
CA GLY A 265 5.28 -8.61 10.16
C GLY A 265 3.83 -8.34 9.75
N LEU A 266 3.64 -7.75 8.58
CA LEU A 266 2.32 -7.49 7.99
C LEU A 266 2.20 -8.29 6.69
N TYR A 267 1.05 -8.93 6.50
CA TYR A 267 0.81 -9.82 5.36
C TYR A 267 -0.58 -9.58 4.77
N SER A 268 -0.62 -9.45 3.45
CA SER A 268 -1.85 -9.59 2.66
C SER A 268 -1.56 -10.29 1.34
N TYR A 269 -2.54 -11.07 0.91
CA TYR A 269 -2.68 -11.72 -0.37
C TYR A 269 -4.09 -11.50 -0.91
N SER A 270 -4.43 -10.25 -1.18
CA SER A 270 -5.71 -9.84 -1.76
C SER A 270 -5.61 -8.49 -2.46
N GLU A 271 -6.20 -8.41 -3.66
CA GLU A 271 -6.34 -7.19 -4.46
C GLU A 271 -7.26 -6.12 -3.83
N HIS A 272 -8.07 -6.49 -2.84
CA HIS A 272 -8.97 -5.56 -2.15
C HIS A 272 -8.28 -4.80 -1.00
N SER A 273 -7.01 -5.11 -0.71
CA SER A 273 -6.28 -4.47 0.38
C SER A 273 -5.87 -3.06 -0.03
N THR A 274 -6.38 -2.05 0.68
CA THR A 274 -6.18 -0.64 0.27
C THR A 274 -6.07 0.33 1.43
N ASN A 275 -5.48 1.50 1.18
CA ASN A 275 -5.39 2.63 2.13
C ASN A 275 -4.68 2.33 3.46
N TRP A 276 -3.70 1.43 3.47
CA TRP A 276 -2.92 1.15 4.67
C TRP A 276 -1.99 2.31 5.05
N TYR A 277 -1.73 2.45 6.35
CA TYR A 277 -0.77 3.36 6.93
C TYR A 277 0.12 2.61 7.93
N ILE A 278 1.37 2.37 7.52
CA ILE A 278 2.35 1.60 8.27
C ILE A 278 3.53 2.52 8.55
N ALA A 279 3.60 3.10 9.75
CA ALA A 279 4.59 4.13 10.08
C ALA A 279 5.18 3.94 11.48
N ASP A 280 6.41 4.41 11.69
CA ASP A 280 7.07 4.42 13.00
C ASP A 280 7.17 3.05 13.70
N ASN A 281 7.14 1.96 12.94
CA ASN A 281 7.22 0.62 13.50
C ASN A 281 8.65 0.11 13.52
N VAL A 282 8.99 -0.69 14.53
CA VAL A 282 10.20 -1.52 14.53
C VAL A 282 9.79 -2.95 14.25
N ILE A 283 10.25 -3.52 13.13
CA ILE A 283 9.91 -4.89 12.73
C ILE A 283 11.19 -5.73 12.64
N THR A 284 11.29 -6.75 13.48
CA THR A 284 12.44 -7.66 13.52
C THR A 284 11.95 -9.11 13.43
N GLY A 285 12.21 -9.75 12.28
CA GLY A 285 11.86 -11.14 12.06
C GLY A 285 12.77 -12.12 12.82
N ARG A 286 12.31 -13.37 12.97
CA ARG A 286 13.08 -14.46 13.61
C ARG A 286 13.84 -15.38 12.64
N ASN A 287 13.80 -15.09 11.34
CA ASN A 287 14.51 -15.92 10.36
C ASN A 287 16.01 -15.62 10.41
N ALA A 288 16.78 -16.51 11.05
CA ALA A 288 18.23 -16.41 11.13
C ALA A 288 18.94 -16.62 9.78
N GLU A 289 18.25 -17.22 8.81
CA GLU A 289 18.79 -17.55 7.48
C GLU A 289 18.41 -16.53 6.40
N TRP A 290 17.95 -15.33 6.78
CA TRP A 290 17.78 -14.25 5.81
C TRP A 290 19.16 -13.64 5.50
N TYR A 291 19.76 -14.07 4.39
CA TYR A 291 20.89 -13.41 3.75
C TYR A 291 20.40 -12.60 2.54
N PRO A 292 21.05 -11.46 2.20
CA PRO A 292 20.87 -10.86 0.88
C PRO A 292 21.11 -11.94 -0.16
N ARG A 293 20.24 -12.10 -1.18
CA ARG A 293 20.52 -13.05 -2.26
C ARG A 293 21.93 -12.74 -2.78
N GLU A 294 22.83 -13.72 -2.71
CA GLU A 294 24.09 -13.62 -3.44
C GLU A 294 23.71 -13.40 -4.89
N SER A 295 24.27 -12.36 -5.51
CA SER A 295 24.10 -12.14 -6.93
C SER A 295 24.66 -13.36 -7.64
N ASP A 296 23.81 -14.20 -8.21
CA ASP A 296 24.28 -15.14 -9.22
C ASP A 296 25.01 -14.30 -10.29
N PRO A 297 26.26 -14.65 -10.65
CA PRO A 297 26.93 -13.96 -11.74
C PRO A 297 26.05 -14.08 -12.99
N PRO A 298 25.95 -13.03 -13.83
CA PRO A 298 25.11 -13.08 -15.02
C PRO A 298 25.52 -14.28 -15.88
N SER A 299 24.55 -15.15 -16.15
CA SER A 299 24.65 -16.24 -17.13
C SER A 299 24.65 -15.71 -18.55
#